data_AF-A0A2I0D2R0-F1
#
_entry.id   AF-A0A2I0D2R0-F1
#
_cell.length_a   1.000
_cell.length_b   1.000
_cell.length_c   1.000
_cell.angle_alpha   90.00
_cell.angle_beta   90.00
_cell.angle_gamma   90.00
#
_symmetry.space_group_name_H-M   'P 1'
#
loop_
_entity.id
_entity.type
_entity.pdbx_description
1 polymer ?
#
loop_
_entity_poly.entity_id
_entity_poly.type
_entity_poly.pdbx_seq_one_letter_code
_entity_poly.pdbx_strand_id
1 'polypeptide(L)'
;MRPISPENEEVLHLFIIAAATIGAVITTAFSLTHGIFEIFPFLYILPIILSVYFFPKRAVLFSLGVSLTYIGMIYLYDFTNPEHIAIATAWFAIFITIGVVSSSYATRLIDEQMRIRSILMNSQDGIFCFDLTSLQVLGANAKFAQWLRYDRSELVGKDLSKTWAESSERDQFIADIRNGVKNPETEGLFQSRDGTRHRFIVSAVLVSRNRVLCSAIDMTGSKAVDEEIKKTLEELEVQVRARTEHLEKINAQLQAEILERRRTTKTILTPEPGSRKDLEDEE
;
A
#
# COMPACT_ATOMS: atom_id res chain seq x y z
N MET A 1 32.62 1.66 18.29
CA MET A 1 31.62 1.66 19.37
C MET A 1 30.80 0.38 19.24
N ARG A 2 30.81 -0.50 20.25
CA ARG A 2 29.97 -1.72 20.25
C ARG A 2 28.50 -1.29 20.37
N PRO A 3 27.57 -1.90 19.60
CA PRO A 3 26.14 -1.61 19.76
C PRO A 3 25.71 -1.99 21.17
N ILE A 4 25.06 -1.04 21.85
CA ILE A 4 24.48 -1.23 23.18
C ILE A 4 23.36 -2.27 23.02
N SER A 5 23.27 -3.25 23.92
CA SER A 5 22.15 -4.22 23.89
C SER A 5 20.82 -3.47 24.13
N PRO A 6 19.70 -3.92 23.54
CA PRO A 6 18.42 -3.22 23.63
C PRO A 6 17.97 -2.97 25.09
N GLU A 7 18.29 -3.88 26.01
CA GLU A 7 18.01 -3.72 27.45
C GLU A 7 18.81 -2.56 28.06
N ASN A 8 20.07 -2.39 27.66
CA ASN A 8 20.92 -1.30 28.16
C ASN A 8 20.47 0.07 27.61
N GLU A 9 19.85 0.10 26.44
CA GLU A 9 19.29 1.32 25.83
C GLU A 9 18.01 1.77 26.55
N GLU A 10 17.10 0.85 26.88
CA GLU A 10 15.91 1.17 27.68
C GLU A 10 16.28 1.67 29.08
N VAL A 11 17.25 1.02 29.75
CA VAL A 11 17.75 1.45 31.06
C VAL A 11 18.35 2.85 30.98
N LEU A 12 19.11 3.15 29.92
CA LEU A 12 19.67 4.49 29.69
C LEU A 12 18.57 5.54 29.52
N HIS A 13 17.52 5.26 28.74
CA HIS A 13 16.39 6.19 28.56
C HIS A 13 15.65 6.45 29.87
N LEU A 14 15.39 5.41 30.66
CA LEU A 14 14.78 5.55 31.98
C LEU A 14 15.66 6.36 32.94
N PHE A 15 16.97 6.13 32.92
CA PHE A 15 17.93 6.89 33.72
C PHE A 15 17.94 8.38 33.34
N ILE A 16 17.91 8.70 32.04
CA ILE A 16 17.86 10.09 31.55
C ILE A 16 16.58 10.80 32.04
N ILE A 17 15.41 10.13 31.91
CA ILE A 17 14.14 10.69 32.39
C ILE A 17 14.21 10.90 33.91
N ALA A 18 14.66 9.90 34.66
CA ALA A 18 14.77 9.98 36.12
C ALA A 18 15.70 11.10 36.57
N ALA A 19 16.87 11.25 35.93
CA ALA A 19 17.80 12.33 36.22
C ALA A 19 17.19 13.71 35.95
N ALA A 20 16.46 13.87 34.84
CA ALA A 20 15.76 15.11 34.52
C ALA A 20 14.65 15.43 35.54
N THR A 21 13.85 14.42 35.95
CA THR A 21 12.81 14.59 36.97
C THR A 21 13.41 14.92 38.33
N ILE A 22 14.46 14.22 38.76
CA ILE A 22 15.15 14.50 40.03
C ILE A 22 15.76 15.91 40.01
N GLY A 23 16.39 16.31 38.90
CA GLY A 23 16.91 17.67 38.74
C GLY A 23 15.83 18.74 38.86
N ALA A 24 14.66 18.53 38.23
CA ALA A 24 13.52 19.44 38.34
C ALA A 24 13.01 19.53 39.80
N VAL A 25 12.86 18.38 40.46
CA VAL A 25 12.38 18.28 41.86
C VAL A 25 13.35 18.94 42.84
N ILE A 26 14.66 18.71 42.72
CA ILE A 26 15.68 19.36 43.55
C ILE A 26 15.64 20.88 43.34
N THR A 27 15.55 21.32 42.08
CA THR A 27 15.49 22.75 41.77
C THR A 27 14.23 23.39 42.34
N THR A 28 13.08 22.72 42.28
CA THR A 28 11.85 23.19 42.91
C THR A 28 11.98 23.32 44.43
N ALA A 29 12.54 22.32 45.12
CA ALA A 29 12.76 22.40 46.56
C ALA A 29 13.69 23.59 46.92
N PHE A 30 14.75 23.81 46.15
CA PHE A 30 15.62 24.97 46.32
C PHE A 30 14.89 26.29 46.07
N SER A 31 14.13 26.39 44.98
CA SER A 31 13.40 27.60 44.62
C SER A 31 12.32 27.96 45.64
N LEU A 32 11.55 26.97 46.12
CA LEU A 32 10.50 27.19 47.13
C LEU A 32 11.08 27.67 48.47
N THR A 33 12.23 27.13 48.89
CA THR A 33 12.90 27.57 50.13
C THR A 33 13.52 28.97 50.05
N HIS A 34 13.80 29.47 48.84
CA HIS A 34 14.36 30.81 48.60
C HIS A 34 13.31 31.82 48.10
N GLY A 35 12.04 31.43 48.01
CA GLY A 35 10.95 32.31 47.56
C GLY A 35 10.97 32.65 46.07
N ILE A 36 11.55 31.80 45.23
CA ILE A 36 11.59 31.96 43.76
C ILE A 36 10.50 31.10 43.13
N PHE A 37 9.49 31.69 42.50
CA PHE A 37 8.31 30.95 42.00
C PHE A 37 8.19 30.87 40.48
N GLU A 38 8.99 31.64 39.74
CA GLU A 38 8.75 31.84 38.30
C GLU A 38 9.39 30.76 37.40
N ILE A 39 10.54 30.21 37.79
CA ILE A 39 11.42 29.50 36.85
C ILE A 39 11.25 27.97 36.89
N PHE A 40 11.05 27.40 38.08
CA PHE A 40 11.07 25.95 38.24
C PHE A 40 9.96 25.17 37.50
N PRO A 41 8.75 25.70 37.24
CA PRO A 41 7.73 24.95 36.49
C PRO A 41 8.22 24.55 35.09
N PHE A 42 9.01 25.39 34.42
CA PHE A 42 9.54 25.09 33.09
C PHE A 42 10.46 23.87 33.05
N LEU A 43 11.10 23.52 34.17
CA LEU A 43 11.98 22.35 34.26
C LEU A 43 11.23 21.01 34.16
N TYR A 44 9.93 21.01 34.48
CA TYR A 44 9.07 19.81 34.38
C TYR A 44 8.67 19.49 32.94
N ILE A 45 8.80 20.45 32.02
CA ILE A 45 8.51 20.23 30.60
C ILE A 45 9.53 19.25 29.99
N LEU A 46 10.81 19.34 30.38
CA LEU A 46 11.87 18.47 29.86
C LEU A 46 11.61 16.97 30.12
N PRO A 47 11.37 16.49 31.35
CA PRO A 47 11.07 15.07 31.58
C PRO A 47 9.77 14.63 30.89
N ILE A 48 8.78 15.52 30.75
CA ILE A 48 7.55 15.21 29.99
C ILE A 48 7.87 14.96 28.52
N ILE A 49 8.61 15.87 27.86
CA ILE A 49 9.00 15.72 26.46
C ILE A 49 9.86 14.47 26.26
N LEU A 50 10.83 14.21 27.15
CA LEU A 50 11.67 13.01 27.09
C LEU A 50 10.84 11.73 27.23
N SER A 51 9.84 11.72 28.11
CA SER A 51 8.92 10.58 28.24
C SER A 51 8.11 10.33 26.97
N VAL A 52 7.65 11.40 26.30
CA VAL A 52 6.94 11.31 25.01
C VAL A 52 7.85 10.79 23.91
N TYR A 53 9.10 11.23 23.88
CA TYR A 53 10.06 10.82 22.85
C TYR A 53 10.44 9.35 22.97
N PHE A 54 10.81 8.89 24.18
CA PHE A 54 11.26 7.50 24.39
C PHE A 54 10.11 6.51 24.53
N PHE A 55 9.00 6.91 25.17
CA PHE A 55 7.89 6.02 25.47
C PHE A 55 6.51 6.66 25.19
N PRO A 56 6.19 7.00 23.91
CA PRO A 56 4.95 7.70 23.57
C PRO A 56 3.70 7.05 24.17
N LYS A 57 3.58 5.72 24.11
CA LYS A 57 2.41 4.99 24.61
C LYS A 57 2.22 5.05 26.13
N ARG A 58 3.29 5.32 26.90
CA ARG A 58 3.27 5.41 28.37
C ARG A 58 3.44 6.83 28.89
N ALA A 59 3.74 7.79 28.00
CA ALA A 59 4.09 9.16 28.35
C ALA A 59 2.98 9.90 29.11
N VAL A 60 1.71 9.61 28.83
CA VAL A 60 0.58 10.20 29.57
C VAL A 60 0.65 9.86 31.06
N LEU A 61 0.93 8.61 31.41
CA LEU A 61 1.07 8.18 32.80
C LEU A 61 2.28 8.84 33.47
N PHE A 62 3.40 8.95 32.75
CA PHE A 62 4.58 9.67 33.23
C PHE A 62 4.29 11.16 33.47
N SER A 63 3.63 11.84 32.52
CA SER A 63 3.23 13.24 32.69
C SER A 63 2.32 13.42 33.90
N LEU A 64 1.39 12.49 34.16
CA LEU A 64 0.54 12.52 35.34
C LEU A 64 1.35 12.42 36.62
N GLY A 65 2.28 11.47 36.71
CA GLY A 65 3.15 11.32 37.89
C GLY A 65 4.05 12.53 38.13
N VAL A 66 4.62 13.09 37.07
CA VAL A 66 5.47 14.30 37.12
C VAL A 66 4.65 15.51 37.56
N SER A 67 3.45 15.71 37.01
CA SER A 67 2.54 16.79 37.40
C SER A 67 2.05 16.65 38.86
N LEU A 68 1.73 15.43 39.31
CA LEU A 68 1.36 15.16 40.70
C LEU A 68 2.51 15.46 41.66
N THR A 69 3.75 15.13 41.27
CA THR A 69 4.95 15.43 42.06
C THR A 69 5.15 16.95 42.18
N TYR A 70 4.98 17.69 41.08
CA TYR A 70 5.05 19.15 41.05
C TYR A 70 4.04 19.79 42.01
N ILE A 71 2.75 19.50 41.83
CA ILE A 71 1.71 20.12 42.65
C ILE A 71 1.82 19.66 44.11
N GLY A 72 2.20 18.41 44.35
CA GLY A 72 2.48 17.88 45.69
C GLY A 72 3.57 18.66 46.42
N MET A 73 4.65 19.08 45.74
CA MET A 73 5.66 19.93 46.35
C MET A 73 5.12 21.30 46.76
N ILE A 74 4.27 21.92 45.94
CA ILE A 74 3.66 23.21 46.28
C ILE A 74 2.79 23.09 47.52
N TYR A 75 1.95 22.05 47.61
CA TYR A 75 1.14 21.78 48.79
C TYR A 75 1.96 21.43 50.04
N LEU A 76 3.17 20.90 49.89
CA LEU A 76 4.04 20.58 51.04
C LEU A 76 4.75 21.81 51.61
N TYR A 77 5.24 22.71 50.74
CA TYR A 77 6.06 23.85 51.15
C TYR A 77 5.27 25.15 51.33
N ASP A 78 4.14 25.31 50.63
CA ASP A 78 3.52 26.63 50.47
C ASP A 78 1.98 26.59 50.44
N PHE A 79 1.39 25.67 51.22
CA PHE A 79 -0.08 25.48 51.27
C PHE A 79 -0.87 26.69 51.77
N THR A 80 -0.22 27.66 52.42
CA THR A 80 -0.88 28.81 53.04
C THR A 80 -1.25 29.90 52.02
N ASN A 81 -0.63 29.92 50.84
CA ASN A 81 -0.80 30.97 49.84
C ASN A 81 -1.76 30.50 48.71
N PRO A 82 -3.02 30.98 48.68
CA PRO A 82 -4.00 30.52 47.69
C PRO A 82 -3.61 30.86 46.25
N GLU A 83 -2.86 31.95 46.05
CA GLU A 83 -2.40 32.39 44.73
C GLU A 83 -1.44 31.37 44.10
N HIS A 84 -0.46 30.88 44.87
CA HIS A 84 0.52 29.91 44.36
C HIS A 84 -0.12 28.54 44.09
N ILE A 85 -1.14 28.16 44.87
CA ILE A 85 -1.95 26.96 44.58
C ILE A 85 -2.71 27.14 43.25
N ALA A 86 -3.31 28.30 43.01
CA ALA A 86 -4.01 28.57 41.74
C ALA A 86 -3.04 28.52 40.54
N ILE A 87 -1.85 29.09 40.65
CA ILE A 87 -0.81 29.00 39.62
C ILE A 87 -0.35 27.55 39.41
N ALA A 88 -0.17 26.78 40.49
CA ALA A 88 0.25 25.39 40.42
C ALA A 88 -0.81 24.49 39.77
N THR A 89 -2.09 24.73 40.04
CA THR A 89 -3.19 24.00 39.36
C THR A 89 -3.26 24.32 37.86
N ALA A 90 -3.00 25.56 37.46
CA ALA A 90 -2.87 25.93 36.05
C ALA A 90 -1.70 25.19 35.38
N TRP A 91 -0.53 25.17 36.02
CA TRP A 91 0.63 24.43 35.52
C TRP A 91 0.39 22.92 35.44
N PHE A 92 -0.27 22.34 36.44
CA PHE A 92 -0.69 20.94 36.40
C PHE A 92 -1.53 20.63 35.15
N ALA A 93 -2.53 21.47 34.87
CA ALA A 93 -3.36 21.32 33.67
C ALA A 93 -2.54 21.46 32.37
N ILE A 94 -1.60 22.41 32.32
CA ILE A 94 -0.70 22.61 31.18
C ILE A 94 0.18 21.38 30.95
N PHE A 95 0.82 20.84 31.98
CA PHE A 95 1.68 19.66 31.88
C PHE A 95 0.90 18.42 31.40
N ILE A 96 -0.30 18.20 31.92
CA ILE A 96 -1.18 17.12 31.44
C ILE A 96 -1.54 17.34 29.97
N THR A 97 -1.90 18.56 29.59
CA THR A 97 -2.27 18.89 28.21
C THR A 97 -1.11 18.64 27.26
N ILE A 98 0.10 19.10 27.60
CA ILE A 98 1.31 18.85 26.81
C ILE A 98 1.57 17.34 26.71
N GLY A 99 1.55 16.63 27.83
CA GLY A 99 1.76 15.18 27.86
C GLY A 99 0.78 14.43 26.95
N VAL A 100 -0.51 14.73 27.06
CA VAL A 100 -1.58 14.09 26.27
C VAL A 100 -1.48 14.45 24.78
N VAL A 101 -1.36 15.73 24.44
CA VAL A 101 -1.32 16.18 23.04
C VAL A 101 -0.07 15.66 22.35
N SER A 102 1.10 15.82 22.97
CA SER A 102 2.37 15.35 22.39
C SER A 102 2.40 13.83 22.29
N SER A 103 1.90 13.09 23.30
CA SER A 103 1.78 11.63 23.27
C SER A 103 0.85 11.14 22.14
N SER A 104 -0.32 11.78 21.98
CA SER A 104 -1.29 11.44 20.94
C SER A 104 -0.70 11.66 19.55
N TYR A 105 -0.05 12.81 19.35
CA TYR A 105 0.62 13.14 18.10
C TYR A 105 1.76 12.17 17.76
N ALA A 106 2.65 11.90 18.73
CA ALA A 106 3.75 10.97 18.55
C ALA A 106 3.26 9.54 18.24
N THR A 107 2.22 9.07 18.93
CA THR A 107 1.63 7.74 18.69
C THR A 107 1.00 7.67 17.30
N ARG A 108 0.22 8.67 16.90
CA ARG A 108 -0.41 8.74 15.57
C ARG A 108 0.63 8.72 14.44
N LEU A 109 1.73 9.46 14.59
CA LEU A 109 2.80 9.47 13.59
C LEU A 109 3.45 8.09 13.43
N ILE A 110 3.73 7.41 14.55
CA ILE A 110 4.31 6.06 14.52
C ILE A 110 3.34 5.07 13.88
N ASP A 111 2.06 5.11 14.25
CA ASP A 111 1.04 4.21 13.72
C ASP A 111 0.81 4.44 12.22
N GLU A 112 0.78 5.70 11.74
CA GLU A 112 0.68 6.00 10.31
C GLU A 112 1.90 5.52 9.52
N GLN A 113 3.11 5.73 10.05
CA GLN A 113 4.33 5.22 9.41
C GLN A 113 4.32 3.68 9.32
N MET A 114 3.90 3.00 10.39
CA MET A 114 3.77 1.55 10.40
C MET A 114 2.70 1.06 9.43
N ARG A 115 1.58 1.79 9.32
CA ARG A 115 0.50 1.49 8.37
C ARG A 115 0.98 1.60 6.92
N ILE A 116 1.62 2.71 6.55
CA ILE A 116 2.18 2.93 5.21
C ILE A 116 3.20 1.83 4.89
N ARG A 117 4.12 1.56 5.83
CA ARG A 117 5.12 0.50 5.67
C ARG A 117 4.46 -0.85 5.47
N SER A 118 3.42 -1.18 6.24
CA SER A 118 2.69 -2.45 6.11
C SER A 118 2.02 -2.58 4.74
N ILE A 119 1.37 -1.52 4.24
CA ILE A 119 0.74 -1.50 2.90
C ILE A 119 1.79 -1.75 1.82
N LEU A 120 2.94 -1.05 1.88
CA LEU A 120 4.01 -1.23 0.90
C LEU A 120 4.65 -2.62 0.97
N MET A 121 4.85 -3.15 2.18
CA MET A 121 5.48 -4.45 2.39
C MET A 121 4.60 -5.64 2.01
N ASN A 122 3.28 -5.50 2.14
CA ASN A 122 2.28 -6.53 1.84
C ASN A 122 1.58 -6.33 0.49
N SER A 123 2.03 -5.39 -0.34
CA SER A 123 1.52 -5.20 -1.70
C SER A 123 1.72 -6.47 -2.54
N GLN A 124 0.76 -6.74 -3.44
CA GLN A 124 0.90 -7.79 -4.46
C GLN A 124 1.87 -7.41 -5.58
N ASP A 125 2.18 -6.12 -5.71
CA ASP A 125 3.19 -5.60 -6.61
C ASP A 125 4.58 -5.66 -5.96
N GLY A 126 5.61 -5.70 -6.79
CA GLY A 126 6.99 -5.59 -6.37
C GLY A 126 7.32 -4.13 -6.07
N ILE A 127 7.43 -3.76 -4.80
CA ILE A 127 7.83 -2.41 -4.41
C ILE A 127 9.32 -2.37 -4.15
N PHE A 128 10.04 -1.44 -4.75
CA PHE A 128 11.44 -1.17 -4.42
C PHE A 128 11.75 0.32 -4.45
N CYS A 129 12.78 0.72 -3.73
CA CYS A 129 13.23 2.10 -3.62
C CYS A 129 14.73 2.13 -3.91
N PHE A 130 15.17 3.10 -4.70
CA PHE A 130 16.58 3.28 -5.02
C PHE A 130 17.00 4.75 -4.98
N ASP A 131 18.30 4.96 -4.85
CA ASP A 131 18.94 6.27 -4.85
C ASP A 131 19.27 6.72 -6.28
N LEU A 132 18.79 7.89 -6.70
CA LEU A 132 18.88 8.36 -8.09
C LEU A 132 20.30 8.76 -8.52
N THR A 133 21.22 8.99 -7.58
CA THR A 133 22.61 9.35 -7.85
C THR A 133 23.49 8.11 -7.93
N SER A 134 23.40 7.24 -6.92
CA SER A 134 24.24 6.03 -6.81
C SER A 134 23.64 4.79 -7.47
N LEU A 135 22.35 4.83 -7.84
CA LEU A 135 21.56 3.70 -8.34
C LEU A 135 21.52 2.50 -7.38
N GLN A 136 21.84 2.72 -6.10
CA GLN A 136 21.74 1.67 -5.09
C GLN A 136 20.31 1.49 -4.62
N VAL A 137 19.88 0.24 -4.52
CA VAL A 137 18.59 -0.12 -3.94
C VAL A 137 18.62 0.17 -2.44
N LEU A 138 17.74 1.04 -1.96
CA LEU A 138 17.59 1.42 -0.55
C LEU A 138 16.65 0.48 0.21
N GLY A 139 15.72 -0.16 -0.50
CA GLY A 139 14.71 -1.03 0.09
C GLY A 139 13.90 -1.76 -0.96
N ALA A 140 13.38 -2.93 -0.61
CA ALA A 140 12.43 -3.69 -1.42
C ALA A 140 11.42 -4.40 -0.51
N ASN A 141 10.20 -4.66 -1.00
CA ASN A 141 9.24 -5.50 -0.32
C ASN A 141 9.52 -6.99 -0.57
N ALA A 142 8.78 -7.86 0.14
CA ALA A 142 8.97 -9.30 0.02
C ALA A 142 8.64 -9.81 -1.39
N LYS A 143 7.62 -9.23 -2.04
CA LYS A 143 7.18 -9.67 -3.36
C LYS A 143 8.26 -9.47 -4.44
N PHE A 144 8.87 -8.29 -4.49
CA PHE A 144 9.96 -8.00 -5.42
C PHE A 144 11.17 -8.90 -5.18
N ALA A 145 11.52 -9.12 -3.91
CA ALA A 145 12.61 -10.01 -3.52
C ALA A 145 12.35 -11.47 -3.93
N GLN A 146 11.12 -11.95 -3.74
CA GLN A 146 10.68 -13.29 -4.15
C GLN A 146 10.78 -13.48 -5.66
N TRP A 147 10.29 -12.53 -6.46
CA TRP A 147 10.38 -12.64 -7.92
C TRP A 147 11.83 -12.69 -8.41
N LEU A 148 12.71 -11.84 -7.87
CA LEU A 148 14.12 -11.84 -8.24
C LEU A 148 14.93 -12.97 -7.57
N ARG A 149 14.31 -13.75 -6.67
CA ARG A 149 14.95 -14.83 -5.89
C ARG A 149 16.18 -14.37 -5.12
N TYR A 150 16.09 -13.18 -4.55
CA TYR A 150 17.10 -12.64 -3.63
C TYR A 150 16.52 -12.53 -2.23
N ASP A 151 17.39 -12.59 -1.22
CA ASP A 151 17.01 -12.11 0.09
C ASP A 151 16.91 -10.58 0.09
N ARG A 152 15.97 -10.05 0.87
CA ARG A 152 15.75 -8.59 0.95
C ARG A 152 17.02 -7.85 1.39
N SER A 153 17.81 -8.44 2.27
CA SER A 153 19.09 -7.89 2.75
C SER A 153 20.17 -7.89 1.66
N GLU A 154 20.12 -8.81 0.70
CA GLU A 154 21.05 -8.86 -0.43
C GLU A 154 20.71 -7.83 -1.51
N LEU A 155 19.42 -7.47 -1.64
CA LEU A 155 18.98 -6.42 -2.55
C LEU A 155 19.37 -5.03 -2.05
N VAL A 156 19.24 -4.77 -0.75
CA VAL A 156 19.60 -3.46 -0.18
C VAL A 156 21.11 -3.21 -0.33
N GLY A 157 21.46 -2.06 -0.89
CA GLY A 157 22.83 -1.65 -1.22
C GLY A 157 23.33 -2.19 -2.56
N LYS A 158 22.59 -3.08 -3.22
CA LYS A 158 22.94 -3.58 -4.55
C LYS A 158 22.68 -2.50 -5.59
N ASP A 159 23.55 -2.44 -6.58
CA ASP A 159 23.37 -1.59 -7.75
C ASP A 159 22.22 -2.11 -8.62
N LEU A 160 21.23 -1.25 -8.87
CA LEU A 160 20.04 -1.55 -9.68
C LEU A 160 20.41 -2.03 -11.09
N SER A 161 21.54 -1.56 -11.64
CA SER A 161 22.05 -1.97 -12.95
C SER A 161 22.40 -3.46 -13.04
N LYS A 162 22.66 -4.13 -11.91
CA LYS A 162 22.96 -5.56 -11.86
C LYS A 162 21.72 -6.43 -11.88
N THR A 163 20.56 -5.88 -11.52
CA THR A 163 19.28 -6.58 -11.55
C THR A 163 18.48 -6.24 -12.79
N TRP A 164 18.63 -5.01 -13.32
CA TRP A 164 17.95 -4.57 -14.54
C TRP A 164 18.86 -4.79 -15.75
N ALA A 165 18.54 -5.81 -16.55
CA ALA A 165 19.44 -6.34 -17.59
C ALA A 165 19.60 -5.41 -18.80
N GLU A 166 18.52 -4.72 -19.20
CA GLU A 166 18.52 -3.82 -20.35
C GLU A 166 18.92 -2.39 -19.94
N SER A 167 20.12 -1.96 -20.34
CA SER A 167 20.66 -0.66 -19.96
C SER A 167 19.96 0.51 -20.64
N SER A 168 19.50 0.37 -21.89
CA SER A 168 18.85 1.46 -22.64
C SER A 168 17.52 1.88 -22.04
N GLU A 169 16.64 0.92 -21.72
CA GLU A 169 15.33 1.18 -21.08
C GLU A 169 15.52 1.83 -19.70
N ARG A 170 16.45 1.27 -18.90
CA ARG A 170 16.79 1.79 -17.58
C ARG A 170 17.32 3.22 -17.63
N ASP A 171 18.26 3.51 -18.54
CA ASP A 171 18.90 4.81 -18.61
C ASP A 171 17.92 5.88 -19.11
N GLN A 172 17.02 5.54 -20.04
CA GLN A 172 15.91 6.41 -20.44
C GLN A 172 14.95 6.67 -19.28
N PHE A 173 14.56 5.64 -18.54
CA PHE A 173 13.69 5.76 -17.38
C PHE A 173 14.29 6.66 -16.28
N ILE A 174 15.58 6.49 -15.99
CA ILE A 174 16.31 7.36 -15.06
C ILE A 174 16.35 8.80 -15.58
N ALA A 175 16.56 9.01 -16.88
CA ALA A 175 16.53 10.32 -17.49
C ALA A 175 15.14 10.97 -17.37
N ASP A 176 14.06 10.23 -17.62
CA ASP A 176 12.69 10.72 -17.50
C ASP A 176 12.37 11.17 -16.07
N ILE A 177 12.80 10.39 -15.07
CA ILE A 177 12.69 10.77 -13.66
C ILE A 177 13.46 12.06 -13.38
N ARG A 178 14.70 12.18 -13.86
CA ARG A 178 15.55 13.38 -13.67
C ARG A 178 14.98 14.61 -14.37
N ASN A 179 14.35 14.43 -15.52
CA ASN A 179 13.70 15.49 -16.29
C ASN A 179 12.34 15.90 -15.70
N GLY A 180 11.88 15.24 -14.62
CA GLY A 180 10.66 15.59 -13.93
C GLY A 180 9.38 15.13 -14.64
N VAL A 181 9.48 14.10 -15.50
CA VAL A 181 8.30 13.43 -16.05
C VAL A 181 7.46 12.93 -14.89
N LYS A 182 6.15 13.23 -14.90
CA LYS A 182 5.24 12.74 -13.87
C LYS A 182 4.95 11.27 -14.10
N ASN A 183 5.15 10.45 -13.06
CA ASN A 183 4.87 9.02 -13.05
C ASN A 183 5.42 8.30 -14.30
N PRO A 184 6.74 8.38 -14.57
CA PRO A 184 7.32 7.67 -15.69
C PRO A 184 7.08 6.18 -15.50
N GLU A 185 6.78 5.51 -16.60
CA GLU A 185 6.47 4.10 -16.68
C GLU A 185 7.27 3.51 -17.83
N THR A 186 7.87 2.35 -17.59
CA THR A 186 8.67 1.66 -18.60
C THR A 186 8.52 0.16 -18.44
N GLU A 187 8.66 -0.57 -19.53
CA GLU A 187 8.92 -2.00 -19.43
C GLU A 187 10.39 -2.20 -19.04
N GLY A 188 10.64 -3.17 -18.17
CA GLY A 188 11.99 -3.51 -17.75
C GLY A 188 12.17 -5.02 -17.67
N LEU A 189 13.25 -5.51 -18.28
CA LEU A 189 13.69 -6.89 -18.13
C LEU A 189 14.66 -7.02 -16.95
N PHE A 190 14.22 -7.72 -15.91
CA PHE A 190 15.01 -7.96 -14.71
C PHE A 190 15.53 -9.39 -14.67
N GLN A 191 16.73 -9.55 -14.13
CA GLN A 191 17.39 -10.85 -13.96
C GLN A 191 17.40 -11.27 -12.49
N SER A 192 16.82 -12.44 -12.25
CA SER A 192 16.84 -13.13 -10.96
C SER A 192 18.21 -13.69 -10.64
N ARG A 193 18.44 -14.06 -9.37
CA ARG A 193 19.71 -14.67 -8.91
C ARG A 193 20.08 -15.95 -9.66
N ASP A 194 19.09 -16.74 -10.06
CA ASP A 194 19.26 -17.99 -10.81
C ASP A 194 19.41 -17.79 -12.33
N GLY A 195 19.40 -16.54 -12.79
CA GLY A 195 19.51 -16.19 -14.20
C GLY A 195 18.17 -16.11 -14.94
N THR A 196 17.05 -16.48 -14.30
CA THR A 196 15.70 -16.33 -14.89
C THR A 196 15.41 -14.86 -15.16
N ARG A 197 14.76 -14.58 -16.30
CA ARG A 197 14.39 -13.21 -16.67
C ARG A 197 12.90 -12.98 -16.45
N HIS A 198 12.56 -11.91 -15.74
CA HIS A 198 11.19 -11.47 -15.49
C HIS A 198 10.97 -10.13 -16.18
N ARG A 199 9.84 -9.99 -16.87
CA ARG A 199 9.46 -8.72 -17.51
C ARG A 199 8.45 -8.02 -16.63
N PHE A 200 8.82 -6.83 -16.16
CA PHE A 200 7.98 -6.00 -15.31
C PHE A 200 7.57 -4.73 -16.06
N ILE A 201 6.38 -4.24 -15.77
CA ILE A 201 6.06 -2.82 -15.92
C ILE A 201 6.54 -2.13 -14.66
N VAL A 202 7.43 -1.15 -14.79
CA VAL A 202 7.97 -0.38 -13.68
C VAL A 202 7.48 1.05 -13.78
N SER A 203 6.70 1.47 -12.77
CA SER A 203 6.31 2.87 -12.57
C SER A 203 7.13 3.47 -11.43
N ALA A 204 7.49 4.75 -11.54
CA ALA A 204 8.26 5.47 -10.52
C ALA A 204 7.57 6.73 -10.00
N VAL A 205 7.80 7.02 -8.72
CA VAL A 205 7.47 8.28 -8.07
C VAL A 205 8.70 8.80 -7.32
N LEU A 206 9.05 10.06 -7.54
CA LEU A 206 10.12 10.74 -6.81
C LEU A 206 9.62 11.15 -5.42
N VAL A 207 10.10 10.49 -4.36
CA VAL A 207 9.65 10.72 -2.97
C VAL A 207 10.45 11.86 -2.31
N SER A 208 11.71 12.03 -2.69
CA SER A 208 12.59 13.11 -2.24
C SER A 208 13.63 13.41 -3.32
N ARG A 209 14.47 14.45 -3.15
CA ARG A 209 15.44 14.91 -4.17
C ARG A 209 16.25 13.79 -4.85
N ASN A 210 16.54 12.70 -4.14
CA ASN A 210 17.37 11.61 -4.66
C ASN A 210 16.81 10.21 -4.38
N ARG A 211 15.55 10.08 -3.94
CA ARG A 211 14.94 8.76 -3.68
C ARG A 211 13.73 8.54 -4.55
N VAL A 212 13.78 7.44 -5.27
CA VAL A 212 12.72 7.01 -6.18
C VAL A 212 12.06 5.77 -5.58
N LEU A 213 10.74 5.81 -5.45
CA LEU A 213 9.93 4.63 -5.12
C LEU A 213 9.35 4.08 -6.43
N CYS A 214 9.51 2.78 -6.64
CA CYS A 214 9.02 2.09 -7.81
C CYS A 214 8.01 1.01 -7.44
N SER A 215 7.01 0.84 -8.30
CA SER A 215 6.14 -0.34 -8.33
C SER A 215 6.44 -1.13 -9.59
N ALA A 216 6.71 -2.42 -9.44
CA ALA A 216 6.94 -3.38 -10.49
C ALA A 216 5.76 -4.36 -10.54
N ILE A 217 5.13 -4.49 -11.70
CA ILE A 217 4.03 -5.41 -11.94
C ILE A 217 4.51 -6.48 -12.93
N ASP A 218 4.40 -7.75 -12.55
CA ASP A 218 4.86 -8.88 -13.37
C ASP A 218 3.94 -9.10 -14.57
N MET A 219 4.49 -9.06 -15.77
CA MET A 219 3.77 -9.38 -17.00
C MET A 219 3.96 -10.82 -17.48
N THR A 220 4.82 -11.59 -16.81
CA THR A 220 5.21 -12.93 -17.29
C THR A 220 4.01 -13.90 -17.34
N GLY A 221 2.97 -13.68 -16.51
CA GLY A 221 1.75 -14.48 -16.49
C GLY A 221 0.61 -14.01 -17.42
N SER A 222 0.56 -12.71 -17.79
CA SER A 222 -0.56 -12.18 -18.59
C SER A 222 -0.55 -12.73 -20.02
N LYS A 223 0.64 -12.95 -20.59
CA LYS A 223 0.79 -13.46 -21.96
C LYS A 223 0.27 -14.89 -22.13
N ALA A 224 0.38 -15.74 -21.11
CA ALA A 224 -0.13 -17.11 -21.19
C ALA A 224 -1.66 -17.14 -21.26
N VAL A 225 -2.33 -16.25 -20.52
CA VAL A 225 -3.79 -16.10 -20.55
C VAL A 225 -4.24 -15.46 -21.86
N ASP A 226 -3.53 -14.44 -22.35
CA ASP A 226 -3.83 -13.81 -23.64
C ASP A 226 -3.63 -14.77 -24.83
N GLU A 227 -2.58 -15.61 -24.78
CA GLU A 227 -2.36 -16.67 -25.79
C GLU A 227 -3.40 -17.78 -25.72
N GLU A 228 -3.82 -18.19 -24.53
CA GLU A 228 -4.88 -19.21 -24.36
C GLU A 228 -6.25 -18.67 -24.81
N ILE A 229 -6.58 -17.41 -24.49
CA ILE A 229 -7.78 -16.74 -25.00
C ILE A 229 -7.73 -16.66 -26.51
N LYS A 230 -6.60 -16.24 -27.09
CA LYS A 230 -6.43 -16.14 -28.54
C LYS A 230 -6.62 -17.48 -29.23
N LYS A 231 -6.01 -18.54 -28.69
CA LYS A 231 -6.17 -19.91 -29.20
C LYS A 231 -7.62 -20.39 -29.12
N THR A 232 -8.29 -20.14 -28.00
CA THR A 232 -9.71 -20.50 -27.82
C THR A 232 -10.61 -19.74 -28.80
N LEU A 233 -10.30 -18.47 -29.10
CA LEU A 233 -11.06 -17.64 -30.02
C LEU A 233 -10.90 -18.12 -31.48
N GLU A 234 -9.68 -18.46 -31.89
CA GLU A 234 -9.41 -19.08 -33.19
C GLU A 234 -10.13 -20.44 -33.35
N GLU A 235 -10.10 -21.30 -32.32
CA GLU A 235 -10.83 -22.57 -32.33
C GLU A 235 -12.36 -22.38 -32.41
N LEU A 236 -12.90 -21.38 -31.70
CA LEU A 236 -14.33 -21.07 -31.71
C LEU A 236 -14.78 -20.52 -33.08
N GLU A 237 -13.99 -19.65 -33.72
CA GLU A 237 -14.29 -19.15 -35.07
C GLU A 237 -14.38 -20.28 -36.11
N VAL A 238 -13.46 -21.25 -36.04
CA VAL A 238 -13.48 -22.43 -36.91
C VAL A 238 -14.74 -23.26 -36.69
N GLN A 239 -15.12 -23.50 -35.42
CA GLN A 239 -16.33 -24.25 -35.10
C GLN A 239 -17.61 -23.53 -35.53
N VAL A 240 -17.70 -22.21 -35.33
CA VAL A 240 -18.84 -21.40 -35.75
C VAL A 240 -18.99 -21.45 -37.27
N ARG A 241 -17.90 -21.30 -38.02
CA ARG A 241 -17.95 -21.38 -39.49
C ARG A 241 -18.43 -22.75 -39.97
N ALA A 242 -17.88 -23.84 -39.43
CA ALA A 242 -18.27 -25.20 -39.79
C ALA A 242 -19.75 -25.50 -39.45
N ARG A 243 -20.25 -25.04 -38.29
CA ARG A 243 -21.65 -25.18 -37.88
C ARG A 243 -22.58 -24.38 -38.80
N THR A 244 -22.22 -23.15 -39.15
CA THR A 244 -23.02 -22.31 -40.04
C THR A 244 -23.11 -22.92 -41.43
N GLU A 245 -21.99 -23.37 -42.01
CA GLU A 245 -21.99 -24.06 -43.30
C GLU A 245 -22.85 -25.35 -43.28
N HIS A 246 -22.76 -26.14 -42.20
CA HIS A 246 -23.58 -27.33 -42.04
C HIS A 246 -25.07 -27.00 -41.90
N LEU A 247 -25.42 -25.98 -41.12
CA LEU A 247 -26.80 -25.52 -40.94
C LEU A 247 -27.37 -24.95 -42.24
N GLU A 248 -26.60 -24.17 -42.99
CA GLU A 248 -27.01 -23.66 -44.30
C GLU A 248 -27.29 -24.81 -45.28
N LYS A 249 -26.45 -25.84 -45.28
CA LYS A 249 -26.66 -27.04 -46.10
C LYS A 249 -27.94 -27.79 -45.71
N ILE A 250 -28.17 -28.01 -44.41
CA ILE A 250 -29.40 -28.66 -43.92
C ILE A 250 -30.63 -27.81 -44.23
N ASN A 251 -30.54 -26.49 -44.03
CA ASN A 251 -31.66 -25.60 -44.27
C ASN A 251 -32.01 -25.56 -45.77
N ALA A 252 -31.01 -25.55 -46.66
CA ALA A 252 -31.23 -25.68 -48.10
C ALA A 252 -31.91 -27.01 -48.49
N GLN A 253 -31.50 -28.13 -47.86
CA GLN A 253 -32.13 -29.43 -48.09
C GLN A 253 -33.59 -29.47 -47.59
N LEU A 254 -33.86 -28.99 -46.38
CA LEU A 254 -35.21 -28.93 -45.83
C LEU A 254 -36.12 -28.01 -46.64
N GLN A 255 -35.61 -26.85 -47.09
CA GLN A 255 -36.37 -25.96 -47.96
C GLN A 255 -36.69 -26.62 -49.30
N ALA A 256 -35.76 -27.37 -49.89
CA ALA A 256 -35.99 -28.13 -51.11
C ALA A 256 -37.08 -29.20 -50.90
N GLU A 257 -37.02 -29.96 -49.81
CA GLU A 257 -38.02 -30.99 -49.49
C GLU A 257 -39.42 -30.39 -49.20
N ILE A 258 -39.49 -29.26 -48.49
CA ILE A 258 -40.75 -28.53 -48.24
C ILE A 258 -41.35 -28.04 -49.57
N LEU A 259 -40.51 -27.53 -50.48
CA LEU A 259 -40.95 -27.07 -51.79
C LEU A 259 -41.52 -28.22 -52.63
N GLU A 260 -40.87 -29.37 -52.58
CA GLU A 260 -41.30 -30.59 -53.26
C GLU A 260 -42.63 -31.11 -52.70
N ARG A 261 -42.76 -31.28 -51.38
CA ARG A 261 -44.02 -31.68 -50.73
C ARG A 261 -45.17 -30.72 -51.07
N ARG A 262 -44.93 -29.41 -51.06
CA ARG A 262 -45.95 -28.41 -51.42
C ARG A 262 -46.41 -28.53 -52.87
N ARG A 263 -45.51 -28.88 -53.81
CA ARG A 263 -45.88 -29.11 -55.22
C ARG A 263 -46.75 -30.36 -55.33
N THR A 264 -46.36 -31.47 -54.70
CA THR A 264 -47.12 -32.72 -54.70
C THR A 264 -48.50 -32.53 -54.07
N THR A 265 -48.61 -31.83 -52.94
CA THR A 265 -49.90 -31.54 -52.31
C THR A 265 -50.78 -30.63 -53.17
N LYS A 266 -50.23 -29.61 -53.85
CA LYS A 266 -51.02 -28.75 -54.75
C LYS A 266 -51.54 -29.49 -55.99
N THR A 267 -50.78 -30.41 -56.55
CA THR A 267 -51.20 -31.24 -57.69
C THR A 267 -52.28 -32.27 -57.30
N ILE A 268 -52.28 -32.74 -56.04
CA ILE A 268 -53.31 -33.65 -55.53
C ILE A 268 -54.62 -32.89 -55.19
N LEU A 269 -54.54 -31.61 -54.79
CA LEU A 269 -55.70 -30.80 -54.40
C LEU A 269 -56.35 -30.00 -55.53
N THR A 270 -55.87 -30.08 -56.78
CA THR A 270 -56.65 -29.63 -57.94
C THR A 270 -57.67 -30.71 -58.31
N PRO A 271 -58.99 -30.50 -58.10
CA PRO A 271 -59.98 -31.49 -58.53
C PRO A 271 -60.08 -31.46 -60.07
N GLU A 272 -59.92 -32.61 -60.72
CA GLU A 272 -60.37 -32.79 -62.10
C GLU A 272 -61.88 -32.59 -62.18
N PRO A 273 -62.42 -31.79 -63.12
CA PRO A 273 -63.84 -31.78 -63.41
C PRO A 273 -64.20 -33.04 -64.21
N GLY A 274 -64.64 -34.08 -63.51
CA GLY A 274 -65.28 -35.25 -64.10
C GLY A 274 -66.71 -34.93 -64.57
N SER A 275 -66.84 -34.77 -65.88
CA SER A 275 -67.91 -35.34 -66.73
C SER A 275 -69.11 -35.98 -65.99
N ARG A 276 -70.24 -35.27 -66.00
CA ARG A 276 -71.58 -35.84 -65.76
C ARG A 276 -72.15 -36.28 -67.11
N LYS A 277 -72.43 -37.58 -67.26
CA LYS A 277 -73.04 -38.21 -68.45
C LYS A 277 -74.49 -37.77 -68.64
N ASP A 278 -74.78 -37.30 -69.86
CA ASP A 278 -75.88 -37.56 -70.79
C ASP A 278 -77.18 -38.28 -70.34
N LEU A 279 -78.29 -37.75 -70.88
CA LEU A 279 -79.59 -38.34 -71.27
C LEU A 279 -80.71 -38.45 -70.21
N GLU A 280 -81.68 -37.53 -70.30
CA GLU A 280 -83.13 -37.80 -70.24
C GLU A 280 -83.83 -36.85 -71.23
N ASP A 281 -84.10 -37.37 -72.43
CA ASP A 281 -85.13 -36.93 -73.38
C ASP A 281 -85.79 -38.24 -73.87
N GLU A 282 -86.99 -38.57 -73.39
CA GLU A 282 -88.15 -39.07 -74.18
C GLU A 282 -89.36 -39.33 -73.26
N GLU A 283 -90.46 -38.64 -73.62
CA GLU A 283 -91.87 -38.62 -73.14
C GLU A 283 -92.25 -37.96 -71.80
#